data_AF-A0AAF0BEL1-F1
#
_entry.id   AF-A0AAF0BEL1-F1
#
_cell.length_a   1.000
_cell.length_b   1.000
_cell.length_c   1.000
_cell.angle_alpha   90.00
_cell.angle_beta   90.00
_cell.angle_gamma   90.00
#
_symmetry.space_group_name_H-M   'P 1'
#
loop_
_entity.id
_entity.type
_entity.pdbx_description
1 polymer ?
#
loop_
_entity_poly.entity_id
_entity_poly.type
_entity_poly.pdbx_seq_one_letter_code
_entity_poly.pdbx_strand_id
1 'polypeptide(L)'
;MTICWTPICVQLIELSGIFIAAYLAYRYAVHKLSKESIENIERCKYQAVLEAHRSFYKLLRFTTDTENADSILVWQKAKGGGAKTYYFRPACIRGFLSELTAEFYKNGNGIFLSKEIISRIFEYRSIVYGLLLSERQNSDERVVMNKPETAERMISIHQELTQTVREAIALKKRTLNF
;
A
#
# COMPACT_ATOMS: atom_id res chain seq x y z
N MET A 1 70.11 11.27 -43.19
CA MET A 1 68.66 11.14 -42.98
C MET A 1 68.34 11.60 -41.57
N THR A 2 67.93 12.85 -41.39
CA THR A 2 67.43 13.37 -40.12
C THR A 2 66.00 12.89 -39.95
N ILE A 3 65.79 11.97 -39.02
CA ILE A 3 64.44 11.48 -38.67
C ILE A 3 63.68 12.67 -38.08
N CYS A 4 62.62 13.09 -38.74
CA CYS A 4 61.77 14.18 -38.29
C CYS A 4 60.84 13.64 -37.19
N TRP A 5 61.19 13.87 -35.93
CA TRP A 5 60.45 13.37 -34.75
C TRP A 5 59.16 14.16 -34.45
N THR A 6 58.97 15.32 -35.08
CA THR A 6 57.84 16.23 -34.82
C THR A 6 56.47 15.65 -35.16
N PRO A 7 56.21 14.95 -36.30
CA PRO A 7 54.89 14.37 -36.57
C PRO A 7 54.53 13.23 -35.62
N ILE A 8 55.51 12.46 -35.16
CA ILE A 8 55.30 11.33 -34.23
C ILE A 8 54.86 11.85 -32.86
N CYS A 9 55.47 12.92 -32.37
CA CYS A 9 55.09 13.56 -31.11
C CYS A 9 53.67 14.17 -31.17
N VAL A 10 53.27 14.77 -32.30
CA VAL A 10 51.92 15.33 -32.47
C VAL A 10 50.86 14.23 -32.46
N GLN A 11 51.08 13.12 -33.17
CA GLN A 11 50.16 11.98 -33.19
C GLN A 11 49.99 11.34 -31.79
N LEU A 12 51.06 11.27 -30.99
CA LEU A 12 51.00 10.78 -29.61
C LEU A 12 50.17 11.70 -28.70
N ILE A 13 50.25 13.02 -28.89
CA ILE A 13 49.44 14.00 -28.14
C ILE A 13 47.96 13.89 -28.51
N GLU A 14 47.64 13.75 -29.80
CA GLU A 14 46.25 13.57 -30.25
C GLU A 14 45.63 12.26 -29.74
N LEU A 15 46.37 11.14 -29.84
CA LEU A 15 45.93 9.84 -29.34
C LEU A 15 45.70 9.84 -27.83
N SER A 16 46.60 10.48 -27.07
CA SER A 16 46.43 10.61 -25.61
C SER A 16 45.24 11.50 -25.25
N GLY A 17 45.00 12.58 -25.98
CA GLY A 17 43.81 13.42 -25.83
C GLY A 17 42.50 12.66 -26.07
N ILE A 18 42.44 11.84 -27.12
CA ILE A 18 41.28 10.98 -27.42
C ILE A 18 41.06 9.96 -26.30
N PHE A 19 42.13 9.33 -25.79
CA PHE A 19 42.04 8.39 -24.68
C PHE A 19 41.54 9.04 -23.39
N ILE A 20 42.03 10.24 -23.05
CA ILE A 20 41.59 10.98 -21.87
C ILE A 20 40.11 11.38 -22.02
N ALA A 21 39.71 11.88 -23.18
CA ALA A 21 38.33 12.26 -23.44
C ALA A 21 37.39 11.04 -23.38
N ALA A 22 37.76 9.91 -23.98
CA ALA A 22 37.02 8.67 -23.92
C ALA A 22 36.90 8.13 -22.49
N TYR A 23 38.00 8.19 -21.71
CA TYR A 23 37.99 7.78 -20.31
C TYR A 23 37.09 8.66 -19.45
N LEU A 24 37.15 9.98 -19.61
CA LEU A 24 36.29 10.92 -18.89
C LEU A 24 34.81 10.74 -19.27
N ALA A 25 34.50 10.55 -20.56
CA ALA A 25 33.15 10.26 -21.03
C ALA A 25 32.62 8.95 -20.45
N TYR A 26 33.44 7.89 -20.43
CA TYR A 26 33.09 6.62 -19.81
C TYR A 26 32.82 6.77 -18.30
N ARG A 27 33.71 7.44 -17.57
CA ARG A 27 33.54 7.67 -16.12
C ARG A 27 32.29 8.47 -15.82
N TYR A 28 32.00 9.51 -16.62
CA TYR A 28 30.79 10.30 -16.48
C TYR A 28 29.53 9.48 -16.76
N ALA A 29 29.53 8.67 -17.83
CA ALA A 29 28.41 7.80 -18.18
C ALA A 29 28.13 6.77 -17.08
N VAL A 30 29.15 6.10 -16.55
CA VAL A 30 29.01 5.14 -15.44
C VAL A 30 28.47 5.83 -14.19
N HIS A 31 28.97 7.02 -13.86
CA HIS A 31 28.50 7.78 -12.69
C HIS A 31 27.04 8.22 -12.85
N LYS A 32 26.66 8.66 -14.05
CA LYS A 32 25.29 9.05 -14.38
C LYS A 32 24.33 7.87 -14.28
N LEU A 33 24.67 6.74 -14.90
CA LEU A 33 23.86 5.51 -14.85
C LEU A 33 23.72 4.98 -13.42
N SER A 34 24.79 5.06 -12.62
CA SER A 34 24.74 4.68 -11.20
C SER A 34 23.76 5.55 -10.41
N LYS A 35 23.83 6.88 -10.57
CA LYS A 35 22.88 7.80 -9.93
C LYS A 35 21.44 7.56 -10.37
N GLU A 36 21.19 7.45 -11.68
CA GLU A 36 19.86 7.16 -12.23
C GLU A 36 19.33 5.81 -11.71
N SER A 37 20.18 4.80 -11.57
CA SER A 37 19.78 3.50 -11.01
C SER A 37 19.34 3.61 -9.55
N ILE A 38 20.07 4.38 -8.73
CA ILE A 38 19.74 4.59 -7.32
C ILE A 38 18.41 5.35 -7.20
N GLU A 39 18.25 6.44 -7.96
CA GLU A 39 17.01 7.23 -7.98
C GLU A 39 15.83 6.39 -8.46
N ASN A 40 16.01 5.55 -9.48
CA ASN A 40 14.96 4.65 -9.97
C ASN A 40 14.58 3.60 -8.93
N ILE A 41 15.55 3.01 -8.22
CA ILE A 41 15.28 2.05 -7.14
C ILE A 41 14.48 2.74 -6.03
N GLU A 42 14.84 3.96 -5.65
CA GLU A 42 14.11 4.74 -4.65
C GLU A 42 12.68 5.01 -5.11
N ARG A 43 12.50 5.52 -6.34
CA ARG A 43 11.16 5.74 -6.93
C ARG A 43 10.31 4.47 -6.94
N CYS A 44 10.87 3.34 -7.35
CA CYS A 44 10.18 2.05 -7.35
C CYS A 44 9.76 1.64 -5.92
N LYS A 45 10.65 1.78 -4.93
CA LYS A 45 10.31 1.52 -3.51
C LYS A 45 9.17 2.43 -3.05
N TYR A 46 9.19 3.70 -3.40
CA TYR A 46 8.13 4.64 -3.04
C TYR A 46 6.80 4.28 -3.70
N GLN A 47 6.81 3.94 -4.99
CA GLN A 47 5.61 3.53 -5.71
C GLN A 47 5.00 2.27 -5.10
N ALA A 48 5.82 1.27 -4.76
CA ALA A 48 5.35 0.04 -4.11
C ALA A 48 4.70 0.33 -2.75
N VAL A 49 5.31 1.19 -1.93
CA VAL A 49 4.73 1.59 -0.64
C VAL A 49 3.40 2.33 -0.84
N LEU A 50 3.32 3.26 -1.79
CA LEU A 50 2.10 4.02 -2.07
C LEU A 50 0.99 3.12 -2.61
N GLU A 51 1.33 2.18 -3.49
CA GLU A 51 0.41 1.18 -4.02
C GLU A 51 -0.15 0.29 -2.92
N ALA A 52 0.70 -0.18 -1.99
CA ALA A 52 0.24 -0.92 -0.84
C ALA A 52 -0.77 -0.13 -0.01
N HIS A 53 -0.45 1.11 0.38
CA HIS A 53 -1.38 1.93 1.18
C HIS A 53 -2.68 2.22 0.44
N ARG A 54 -2.64 2.42 -0.89
CA ARG A 54 -3.84 2.59 -1.72
C ARG A 54 -4.67 1.31 -1.80
N SER A 55 -4.04 0.16 -1.96
CA SER A 55 -4.70 -1.15 -1.96
C SER A 55 -5.45 -1.35 -0.63
N PHE A 56 -4.78 -1.11 0.49
CA PHE A 56 -5.41 -1.22 1.81
C PHE A 56 -6.49 -0.17 2.07
N TYR A 57 -6.33 1.05 1.53
CA TYR A 57 -7.40 2.06 1.57
C TYR A 57 -8.68 1.57 0.89
N LYS A 58 -8.59 0.81 -0.23
CA LYS A 58 -9.77 0.22 -0.89
C LYS A 58 -10.50 -0.79 -0.02
N LEU A 59 -9.80 -1.48 0.90
CA LEU A 59 -10.42 -2.44 1.82
C LEU A 59 -11.24 -1.75 2.92
N LEU A 60 -11.01 -0.46 3.20
CA LEU A 60 -11.78 0.29 4.19
C LEU A 60 -13.27 0.41 3.82
N ARG A 61 -13.63 0.19 2.55
CA ARG A 61 -15.03 0.15 2.11
C ARG A 61 -15.84 -0.96 2.76
N PHE A 62 -15.19 -2.06 3.17
CA PHE A 62 -15.82 -3.15 3.92
C PHE A 62 -16.00 -2.81 5.40
N THR A 63 -15.12 -1.96 5.95
CA THR A 63 -15.05 -1.72 7.40
C THR A 63 -15.91 -0.56 7.88
N THR A 64 -16.40 0.28 6.97
CA THR A 64 -17.28 1.41 7.28
C THR A 64 -18.63 0.98 7.85
N ASP A 65 -19.20 1.82 8.71
CA ASP A 65 -20.56 1.71 9.25
C ASP A 65 -21.60 2.49 8.43
N THR A 66 -21.14 3.17 7.37
CA THR A 66 -22.02 3.77 6.37
C THR A 66 -22.58 2.69 5.45
N GLU A 67 -23.86 2.78 5.12
CA GLU A 67 -24.51 1.79 4.26
C GLU A 67 -24.01 1.98 2.82
N ASN A 68 -23.20 1.04 2.34
CA ASN A 68 -22.76 0.92 0.96
C ASN A 68 -22.99 -0.54 0.49
N ALA A 69 -22.62 -0.88 -0.74
CA ALA A 69 -22.80 -2.25 -1.25
C ALA A 69 -21.90 -3.29 -0.53
N ASP A 70 -20.72 -2.86 -0.09
CA ASP A 70 -19.65 -3.75 0.40
C ASP A 70 -19.52 -3.79 1.93
N SER A 71 -20.25 -2.96 2.68
CA SER A 71 -20.04 -2.78 4.11
C SER A 71 -20.45 -4.03 4.85
N ILE A 72 -19.61 -4.47 5.77
CA ILE A 72 -19.93 -5.64 6.56
C ILE A 72 -20.96 -5.28 7.62
N LEU A 73 -20.79 -4.12 8.26
CA LEU A 73 -21.65 -3.64 9.33
C LEU A 73 -22.75 -2.73 8.76
N VAL A 74 -24.00 -3.05 9.07
CA VAL A 74 -25.18 -2.25 8.71
C VAL A 74 -26.00 -2.04 9.98
N TRP A 75 -26.68 -0.92 10.10
CA TRP A 75 -27.54 -0.64 11.24
C TRP A 75 -28.89 -0.09 10.80
N GLN A 76 -29.91 -0.37 11.59
CA GLN A 76 -31.23 0.23 11.44
C GLN A 76 -31.65 0.92 12.73
N LYS A 77 -32.26 2.10 12.60
CA LYS A 77 -32.86 2.81 13.73
C LYS A 77 -34.35 2.49 13.77
N ALA A 78 -34.88 2.16 14.95
CA ALA A 78 -36.31 1.95 15.11
C ALA A 78 -37.10 3.24 14.78
N LYS A 79 -38.23 3.10 14.09
CA LYS A 79 -39.17 4.21 13.83
C LYS A 79 -39.64 4.73 15.19
N GLY A 80 -39.21 5.94 15.57
CA GLY A 80 -39.48 6.54 16.89
C GLY A 80 -38.24 6.93 17.70
N GLY A 81 -37.02 6.74 17.17
CA GLY A 81 -35.81 7.26 17.79
C GLY A 81 -35.10 6.30 18.76
N GLY A 82 -35.50 5.02 18.79
CA GLY A 82 -34.90 3.98 19.64
C GLY A 82 -33.45 3.62 19.29
N ALA A 83 -32.89 2.70 20.08
CA ALA A 83 -31.53 2.20 19.94
C ALA A 83 -31.25 1.61 18.54
N LYS A 84 -30.00 1.70 18.08
CA LYS A 84 -29.56 1.10 16.82
C LYS A 84 -29.53 -0.42 16.96
N THR A 85 -30.15 -1.11 16.01
CA THR A 85 -29.96 -2.55 15.83
C THR A 85 -28.90 -2.76 14.77
N TYR A 86 -27.83 -3.46 15.13
CA TYR A 86 -26.72 -3.78 14.22
C TYR A 86 -26.91 -5.13 13.55
N TYR A 87 -26.51 -5.20 12.30
CA TYR A 87 -26.53 -6.37 11.45
C TYR A 87 -25.17 -6.53 10.78
N PHE A 88 -24.81 -7.76 10.44
CA PHE A 88 -23.66 -8.04 9.58
C PHE A 88 -24.06 -8.79 8.32
N ARG A 89 -23.28 -8.66 7.25
CA ARG A 89 -23.55 -9.30 5.96
C ARG A 89 -22.55 -10.44 5.63
N PRO A 90 -23.00 -11.70 5.73
CA PRO A 90 -22.47 -12.92 5.14
C PRO A 90 -21.39 -12.76 4.07
N ALA A 91 -21.92 -12.43 2.90
CA ALA A 91 -21.23 -12.29 1.64
C ALA A 91 -20.15 -11.21 1.67
N CYS A 92 -20.41 -10.07 2.31
CA CYS A 92 -19.43 -8.98 2.42
C CYS A 92 -18.21 -9.40 3.26
N ILE A 93 -18.40 -10.22 4.30
CA ILE A 93 -17.29 -10.77 5.08
C ILE A 93 -16.44 -11.70 4.21
N ARG A 94 -17.08 -12.61 3.46
CA ARG A 94 -16.38 -13.50 2.52
C ARG A 94 -15.59 -12.70 1.48
N GLY A 95 -16.19 -11.65 0.92
CA GLY A 95 -15.53 -10.72 -0.01
C GLY A 95 -14.30 -10.05 0.61
N PHE A 96 -14.47 -9.46 1.81
CA PHE A 96 -13.37 -8.84 2.55
C PHE A 96 -12.22 -9.81 2.83
N LEU A 97 -12.50 -11.01 3.32
CA LEU A 97 -11.46 -12.00 3.63
C LEU A 97 -10.69 -12.44 2.37
N SER A 98 -11.39 -12.58 1.25
CA SER A 98 -10.79 -12.93 -0.04
C SER A 98 -9.89 -11.81 -0.57
N GLU A 99 -10.40 -10.57 -0.62
CA GLU A 99 -9.62 -9.40 -1.06
C GLU A 99 -8.45 -9.11 -0.12
N LEU A 100 -8.65 -9.19 1.20
CA LEU A 100 -7.57 -9.01 2.17
C LEU A 100 -6.45 -10.04 1.96
N THR A 101 -6.81 -11.31 1.73
CA THR A 101 -5.81 -12.35 1.49
C THR A 101 -5.07 -12.12 0.18
N ALA A 102 -5.78 -11.72 -0.88
CA ALA A 102 -5.18 -11.41 -2.17
C ALA A 102 -4.20 -10.23 -2.06
N GLU A 103 -4.65 -9.12 -1.49
CA GLU A 103 -3.83 -7.91 -1.36
C GLU A 103 -2.64 -8.10 -0.42
N PHE A 104 -2.86 -8.75 0.73
CA PHE A 104 -1.81 -8.94 1.72
C PHE A 104 -0.73 -9.93 1.24
N TYR A 105 -1.14 -11.12 0.75
CA TYR A 105 -0.22 -12.21 0.46
C TYR A 105 0.10 -12.39 -1.03
N LYS A 106 -0.90 -12.36 -1.92
CA LYS A 106 -0.66 -12.61 -3.36
C LYS A 106 0.05 -11.44 -4.02
N ASN A 107 -0.40 -10.23 -3.73
CA ASN A 107 0.17 -9.00 -4.27
C ASN A 107 1.38 -8.51 -3.44
N GLY A 108 1.62 -9.10 -2.26
CA GLY A 108 2.74 -8.75 -1.39
C GLY A 108 2.64 -7.36 -0.73
N ASN A 109 1.50 -6.69 -0.83
CA ASN A 109 1.32 -5.33 -0.30
C ASN A 109 1.45 -5.27 1.23
N GLY A 110 1.24 -6.39 1.92
CA GLY A 110 1.37 -6.47 3.38
C GLY A 110 2.78 -6.13 3.91
N ILE A 111 3.83 -6.35 3.11
CA ILE A 111 5.23 -6.10 3.50
C ILE A 111 5.52 -4.60 3.71
N PHE A 112 4.76 -3.75 3.02
CA PHE A 112 4.97 -2.30 3.01
C PHE A 112 4.09 -1.54 4.00
N LEU A 113 3.28 -2.25 4.79
CA LEU A 113 2.42 -1.66 5.81
C LEU A 113 3.13 -1.50 7.14
N SER A 114 2.67 -0.50 7.91
CA SER A 114 3.10 -0.34 9.30
C SER A 114 2.50 -1.43 10.20
N LYS A 115 3.17 -1.72 11.32
CA LYS A 115 2.70 -2.73 12.28
C LYS A 115 1.33 -2.37 12.87
N GLU A 116 1.04 -1.08 13.03
CA GLU A 116 -0.22 -0.57 13.54
C GLU A 116 -1.37 -0.90 12.58
N ILE A 117 -1.19 -0.65 11.28
CA ILE A 117 -2.18 -0.97 10.24
C ILE A 117 -2.42 -2.48 10.21
N ILE A 118 -1.35 -3.28 10.20
CA ILE A 118 -1.45 -4.74 10.20
C ILE A 118 -2.22 -5.23 11.42
N SER A 119 -1.85 -4.78 12.62
CA SER A 119 -2.50 -5.17 13.88
C SER A 119 -4.01 -4.91 13.83
N ARG A 120 -4.42 -3.71 13.41
CA ARG A 120 -5.84 -3.32 13.35
C ARG A 120 -6.63 -4.06 12.29
N ILE A 121 -6.05 -4.31 11.12
CA ILE A 121 -6.71 -5.10 10.08
C ILE A 121 -6.91 -6.54 10.54
N PHE A 122 -5.91 -7.14 11.19
CA PHE A 122 -6.02 -8.51 11.67
C PHE A 122 -6.95 -8.64 12.88
N GLU A 123 -7.04 -7.60 13.71
CA GLU A 123 -8.06 -7.49 14.74
C GLU A 123 -9.47 -7.49 14.11
N TYR A 124 -9.70 -6.62 13.11
CA TYR A 124 -10.97 -6.57 12.38
C TYR A 124 -11.29 -7.91 11.71
N ARG A 125 -10.30 -8.51 11.03
CA ARG A 125 -10.39 -9.85 10.41
C ARG A 125 -10.85 -10.90 11.42
N SER A 126 -10.28 -10.88 12.63
CA SER A 126 -10.60 -11.85 13.67
C SER A 126 -12.05 -11.69 14.14
N ILE A 127 -12.51 -10.45 14.30
CA ILE A 127 -13.90 -10.15 14.65
C ILE A 127 -14.86 -10.68 13.58
N VAL A 128 -14.66 -10.30 12.31
CA VAL A 128 -15.60 -10.69 11.24
C VAL A 128 -15.55 -12.18 10.93
N TYR A 129 -14.38 -12.82 11.08
CA TYR A 129 -14.29 -14.27 10.98
C TYR A 129 -15.07 -14.97 12.10
N GLY A 130 -14.99 -14.45 13.34
CA GLY A 130 -15.81 -14.93 14.46
C GLY A 130 -17.31 -14.78 14.21
N LEU A 131 -17.74 -13.64 13.63
CA LEU A 131 -19.12 -13.42 13.23
C LEU A 131 -19.57 -14.44 12.17
N LEU A 132 -18.74 -14.68 11.15
CA LEU A 132 -19.00 -15.64 10.09
C LEU A 132 -19.14 -17.07 10.64
N LEU A 133 -18.32 -17.47 11.62
CA LEU A 133 -18.43 -18.78 12.26
C LEU A 133 -19.68 -18.93 13.15
N SER A 134 -20.19 -17.83 13.70
CA SER A 134 -21.42 -17.85 14.50
C SER A 134 -22.69 -18.00 13.64
N GLU A 135 -22.57 -17.80 12.33
CA GLU A 135 -23.65 -17.90 11.37
C GLU A 135 -23.99 -19.38 11.14
N ARG A 136 -25.21 -19.78 11.51
CA ARG A 136 -25.63 -21.20 11.44
C ARG A 136 -26.07 -21.64 10.05
N GLN A 137 -26.26 -20.71 9.11
CA GLN A 137 -27.14 -20.94 7.96
C GLN A 137 -26.58 -20.58 6.57
N ASN A 138 -25.28 -20.43 6.33
CA ASN A 138 -24.71 -20.04 5.01
C ASN A 138 -25.59 -19.07 4.18
N SER A 139 -26.27 -18.15 4.86
CA SER A 139 -27.21 -17.24 4.21
C SER A 139 -26.43 -16.03 3.70
N ASP A 140 -26.85 -15.51 2.54
CA ASP A 140 -26.37 -14.22 2.04
C ASP A 140 -27.18 -13.04 2.62
N GLU A 141 -28.22 -13.33 3.41
CA GLU A 141 -28.99 -12.31 4.11
C GLU A 141 -28.23 -11.69 5.29
N ARG A 142 -28.64 -10.47 5.67
CA ARG A 142 -28.08 -9.78 6.85
C ARG A 142 -28.49 -10.48 8.15
N VAL A 143 -27.53 -10.69 9.04
CA VAL A 143 -27.72 -11.38 10.32
C VAL A 143 -27.64 -10.38 11.47
N VAL A 144 -28.56 -10.47 12.44
CA VAL A 144 -28.58 -9.59 13.62
C VAL A 144 -27.34 -9.83 14.47
N MET A 145 -26.67 -8.75 14.90
CA MET A 145 -25.59 -8.82 15.89
C MET A 145 -26.16 -8.85 17.30
N ASN A 146 -25.94 -9.95 18.02
CA ASN A 146 -26.38 -10.10 19.41
C ASN A 146 -25.52 -9.29 20.42
N LYS A 147 -24.38 -8.75 19.98
CA LYS A 147 -23.42 -8.04 20.83
C LYS A 147 -23.14 -6.64 20.26
N PRO A 148 -23.75 -5.57 20.81
CA PRO A 148 -23.54 -4.21 20.32
C PRO A 148 -22.10 -3.72 20.51
N GLU A 149 -21.42 -4.15 21.57
CA GLU A 149 -20.00 -3.84 21.84
C GLU A 149 -19.07 -4.26 20.69
N THR A 150 -19.39 -5.37 20.01
CA THR A 150 -18.62 -5.84 18.85
C THR A 150 -18.77 -4.86 17.67
N ALA A 151 -19.98 -4.33 17.45
CA ALA A 151 -20.22 -3.34 16.40
C ALA A 151 -19.48 -2.03 16.71
N GLU A 152 -19.51 -1.57 17.96
CA GLU A 152 -18.77 -0.39 18.40
C GLU A 152 -17.26 -0.57 18.22
N ARG A 153 -16.71 -1.75 18.53
CA ARG A 153 -15.30 -2.04 18.28
C ARG A 153 -14.96 -2.02 16.78
N MET A 154 -15.82 -2.56 15.93
CA MET A 154 -15.64 -2.51 14.48
C MET A 154 -15.61 -1.05 13.95
N ILE A 155 -16.48 -0.19 14.46
CA ILE A 155 -16.52 1.24 14.13
C ILE A 155 -15.23 1.94 14.57
N SER A 156 -14.80 1.69 15.82
CA SER A 156 -13.55 2.24 16.36
C SER A 156 -12.34 1.80 15.53
N ILE A 157 -12.25 0.53 15.15
CA ILE A 157 -11.16 0.05 14.28
C ILE A 157 -11.20 0.74 12.91
N HIS A 158 -12.38 0.94 12.31
CA HIS A 158 -12.48 1.66 11.03
C HIS A 158 -11.95 3.10 11.12
N GLN A 159 -12.29 3.81 12.20
CA GLN A 159 -11.82 5.18 12.44
C GLN A 159 -10.30 5.22 12.61
N GLU A 160 -9.76 4.34 13.45
CA GLU A 160 -8.32 4.21 13.68
C GLU A 160 -7.58 3.88 12.37
N LEU A 161 -8.05 2.89 11.61
CA LEU A 161 -7.46 2.52 10.31
C LEU A 161 -7.51 3.66 9.31
N THR A 162 -8.63 4.36 9.21
CA THR A 162 -8.79 5.48 8.29
C THR A 162 -7.80 6.60 8.59
N GLN A 163 -7.61 6.90 9.89
CA GLN A 163 -6.64 7.90 10.32
C GLN A 163 -5.20 7.46 9.99
N THR A 164 -4.80 6.26 10.43
CA THR A 164 -3.42 5.78 10.24
C THR A 164 -3.05 5.65 8.76
N VAL A 165 -3.96 5.14 7.92
CA VAL A 165 -3.71 5.02 6.47
C VAL A 165 -3.58 6.40 5.81
N ARG A 166 -4.43 7.37 6.18
CA ARG A 166 -4.34 8.74 5.64
C ARG A 166 -3.05 9.44 6.06
N GLU A 167 -2.66 9.31 7.32
CA GLU A 167 -1.40 9.87 7.84
C GLU A 167 -0.19 9.27 7.11
N ALA A 168 -0.17 7.95 6.92
CA ALA A 168 0.90 7.27 6.20
C ALA A 168 1.00 7.73 4.73
N ILE A 169 -0.14 7.87 4.03
CA ILE A 169 -0.18 8.41 2.66
C ILE A 169 0.28 9.88 2.63
N ALA A 170 -0.16 10.71 3.57
CA ALA A 170 0.18 12.13 3.63
C ALA A 170 1.66 12.37 3.97
N LEU A 171 2.22 11.64 4.94
CA LEU A 171 3.65 11.63 5.27
C LEU A 171 4.48 11.30 4.04
N LYS A 172 4.13 10.22 3.33
CA LYS A 172 4.84 9.81 2.13
C LYS A 172 4.72 10.82 0.99
N LYS A 173 3.55 11.48 0.84
CA LYS A 173 3.38 12.55 -0.15
C LYS A 173 4.26 13.78 0.16
N ARG A 174 4.44 14.15 1.43
CA ARG A 174 5.33 15.26 1.82
C ARG A 174 6.80 14.95 1.54
N THR A 175 7.23 13.71 1.78
CA THR A 175 8.61 13.27 1.46
C THR A 175 8.92 13.37 -0.05
N LEU A 176 7.91 13.29 -0.92
CA LEU A 176 8.06 13.38 -2.39
C LEU A 176 8.17 14.80 -2.95
N ASN A 177 7.85 15.84 -2.16
CA ASN A 177 7.95 17.23 -2.60
C ASN A 177 9.36 17.82 -2.37
N PHE A 178 10.39 16.98 -2.27
CA PHE A 178 11.79 17.34 -2.14
C PHE A 178 12.57 16.88 -3.37
#